data_AF-A0A0F9HEA7-F1
#
_entry.id   AF-A0A0F9HEA7-F1
#
_cell.length_a   1.000
_cell.length_b   1.000
_cell.length_c   1.000
_cell.angle_alpha   90.00
_cell.angle_beta   90.00
_cell.angle_gamma   90.00
#
_symmetry.space_group_name_H-M   'P 1'
#
loop_
_entity.id
_entity.type
_entity.pdbx_description
1 polymer ?
#
loop_
_entity_poly.entity_id
_entity_poly.type
_entity_poly.pdbx_seq_one_letter_code
_entity_poly.pdbx_strand_id
1 'polypeptide(L)'
;MIEESLWKRLSWCDIRLYLFLVICADEAKGEGRLSLGVLEKCLGDKFSWEQLEKAAHNLEKFHLAKINISSLSSEIEFEFLAGG
;
A
#
# COMPACT_ATOMS: atom_id res chain seq x y z
N MET A 1 -24.87 -8.83 12.25
CA MET A 1 -24.17 -8.23 11.10
C MET A 1 -23.25 -9.29 10.54
N ILE A 2 -23.39 -9.67 9.28
CA ILE A 2 -22.38 -10.50 8.62
C ILE A 2 -21.21 -9.58 8.37
N GLU A 3 -20.09 -9.85 9.02
CA GLU A 3 -18.84 -9.14 8.76
C GLU A 3 -18.44 -9.46 7.32
N GLU A 4 -18.55 -8.49 6.41
CA GLU A 4 -18.04 -8.68 5.06
C GLU A 4 -16.53 -8.91 5.16
N SER A 5 -16.11 -10.07 4.65
CA SER A 5 -14.71 -10.47 4.57
C SER A 5 -13.86 -9.34 3.96
N LEU A 6 -12.72 -9.03 4.58
CA LEU A 6 -11.85 -7.90 4.21
C LEU A 6 -11.57 -7.78 2.71
N TRP A 7 -11.39 -8.91 2.02
CA TRP A 7 -11.14 -8.96 0.57
C TRP A 7 -12.28 -8.42 -0.30
N LYS A 8 -13.52 -8.35 0.21
CA LYS A 8 -14.67 -7.73 -0.48
C LYS A 8 -14.68 -6.21 -0.36
N ARG A 9 -13.97 -5.66 0.63
CA ARG A 9 -13.92 -4.23 0.96
C ARG A 9 -12.72 -3.53 0.32
N LEU A 10 -11.70 -4.29 -0.08
CA LEU A 10 -10.52 -3.82 -0.78
C LEU A 10 -10.75 -3.76 -2.29
N SER A 11 -10.25 -2.69 -2.92
CA SER A 11 -10.19 -2.60 -4.37
C SER A 11 -9.05 -3.45 -4.93
N TRP A 12 -9.07 -3.73 -6.24
CA TRP A 12 -7.94 -4.36 -6.93
C TRP A 12 -6.64 -3.55 -6.82
N CYS A 13 -6.74 -2.21 -6.71
CA CYS A 13 -5.57 -1.36 -6.50
C CYS A 13 -5.01 -1.53 -5.09
N ASP A 14 -5.88 -1.62 -4.08
CA ASP A 14 -5.50 -1.81 -2.68
C ASP A 14 -4.77 -3.15 -2.51
N ILE A 15 -5.34 -4.23 -3.08
CA ILE A 15 -4.75 -5.57 -3.03
C ILE A 15 -3.39 -5.60 -3.73
N ARG A 16 -3.29 -5.01 -4.93
CA ARG A 16 -2.03 -4.96 -5.69
C ARG A 16 -0.95 -4.21 -4.94
N LEU A 17 -1.28 -3.04 -4.40
CA LEU A 17 -0.33 -2.25 -3.62
C LEU A 17 0.13 -3.05 -2.41
N TYR A 18 -0.80 -3.59 -1.62
CA TYR A 18 -0.47 -4.34 -0.41
C TYR A 18 0.45 -5.53 -0.68
N LEU A 19 0.15 -6.35 -1.69
CA LEU A 19 1.01 -7.48 -2.07
C LEU A 19 2.40 -7.03 -2.51
N PHE A 20 2.50 -5.90 -3.21
CA PHE A 20 3.78 -5.34 -3.61
C PHE A 20 4.61 -4.87 -2.40
N LEU A 21 3.97 -4.22 -1.43
CA LEU A 21 4.63 -3.84 -0.18
C LEU A 21 5.16 -5.08 0.57
N VAL A 22 4.39 -6.18 0.59
CA VAL A 22 4.81 -7.43 1.26
C VAL A 22 6.08 -8.00 0.62
N ILE A 23 6.20 -7.91 -0.71
CA ILE A 23 7.38 -8.37 -1.44
C ILE A 23 8.61 -7.48 -1.16
N CYS A 24 8.39 -6.19 -0.93
CA CYS A 24 9.46 -5.20 -0.80
C CYS A 24 9.87 -4.89 0.65
N ALA A 25 9.14 -5.41 1.64
CA ALA A 25 9.37 -5.09 3.03
C ALA A 25 10.67 -5.73 3.55
N ASP A 26 11.30 -5.05 4.50
CA ASP A 26 12.29 -5.66 5.38
C ASP A 26 11.56 -6.69 6.28
N GLU A 27 11.88 -7.97 6.13
CA GLU A 27 11.21 -9.06 6.87
C GLU A 27 11.32 -8.93 8.39
N ALA A 28 12.42 -8.34 8.91
CA ALA A 28 12.63 -8.24 10.34
C ALA A 28 11.82 -7.10 10.98
N LYS A 29 11.48 -6.07 10.18
CA LYS A 29 10.86 -4.85 10.67
C LYS A 29 9.43 -4.62 10.19
N GLY A 30 9.04 -5.28 9.10
CA GLY A 30 7.74 -5.05 8.46
C GLY A 30 7.59 -3.63 7.89
N GLU A 31 8.70 -2.98 7.54
CA GLU A 31 8.74 -1.62 7.00
C GLU A 31 9.51 -1.57 5.68
N GLY A 32 9.35 -0.50 4.91
CA GLY A 32 10.13 -0.31 3.70
C GLY A 32 10.02 1.09 3.11
N ARG A 33 10.89 1.36 2.13
CA ARG A 33 10.92 2.59 1.34
C ARG A 33 11.00 2.24 -0.14
N LEU A 34 10.15 2.85 -0.95
CA LEU A 34 10.08 2.61 -2.39
C LEU A 34 10.03 3.93 -3.15
N SER A 35 10.76 4.02 -4.26
CA SER A 35 10.60 5.16 -5.16
C SER A 35 9.31 5.02 -5.98
N LEU A 36 8.72 6.16 -6.34
CA LEU A 36 7.52 6.18 -7.20
C LEU A 36 7.78 5.54 -8.56
N GLY A 37 8.98 5.72 -9.12
CA GLY A 37 9.35 5.07 -10.38
C GLY A 37 9.39 3.54 -10.30
N VAL A 38 9.63 2.95 -9.12
CA VAL A 38 9.52 1.50 -8.91
C VAL A 38 8.05 1.08 -8.85
N LEU A 39 7.21 1.84 -8.14
CA LEU A 39 5.77 1.60 -8.09
C LEU A 39 5.13 1.65 -9.48
N GLU A 40 5.44 2.67 -10.29
CA GLU A 40 4.92 2.81 -11.65
C GLU A 40 5.31 1.63 -12.55
N LYS A 41 6.59 1.22 -12.51
CA LYS A 41 7.09 0.08 -13.30
C LYS A 41 6.47 -1.25 -12.89
N CYS A 42 6.22 -1.45 -11.60
CA CYS A 42 5.75 -2.73 -11.07
C CYS A 42 4.22 -2.85 -11.06
N LEU A 43 3.50 -1.75 -10.81
CA LEU A 43 2.03 -1.71 -10.77
C LEU A 43 1.40 -1.33 -12.12
N GLY A 44 2.23 -0.77 -13.02
CA GLY A 44 1.91 -0.39 -14.40
C GLY A 44 1.37 1.04 -14.51
N ASP A 45 1.47 1.61 -15.71
CA ASP A 45 1.15 3.01 -16.06
C ASP A 45 -0.30 3.43 -15.73
N LYS A 46 -1.17 2.46 -15.44
CA LYS A 46 -2.55 2.72 -15.00
C LYS A 46 -2.67 3.03 -13.52
N PHE A 47 -1.63 2.81 -12.72
CA PHE A 47 -1.59 3.10 -11.28
C PHE A 47 -1.27 4.58 -11.05
N SER A 48 -2.29 5.43 -11.19
CA SER A 48 -2.12 6.88 -11.07
C SER A 48 -1.80 7.29 -9.64
N TRP A 49 -1.28 8.52 -9.48
CA TRP A 49 -1.07 9.14 -8.18
C TRP A 49 -2.32 9.11 -7.28
N GLU A 50 -3.47 9.44 -7.85
CA GLU A 50 -4.76 9.41 -7.16
C GLU A 50 -5.12 7.99 -6.68
N GLN A 51 -4.80 6.96 -7.47
CA GLN A 51 -5.00 5.57 -7.05
C GLN A 51 -4.05 5.15 -5.93
N LEU A 52 -2.80 5.62 -5.96
CA LEU A 52 -1.83 5.40 -4.89
C LEU A 52 -2.32 6.02 -3.57
N GLU A 53 -2.72 7.29 -3.58
CA GLU A 53 -3.24 7.99 -2.39
C GLU A 53 -4.49 7.30 -1.85
N LYS A 54 -5.42 6.92 -2.72
CA LYS A 54 -6.65 6.22 -2.33
C LYS A 54 -6.36 4.84 -1.74
N ALA A 55 -5.47 4.07 -2.37
CA ALA A 55 -5.07 2.76 -1.89
C ALA A 55 -4.35 2.87 -0.54
N ALA A 56 -3.43 3.82 -0.39
CA ALA A 56 -2.74 4.10 0.87
C ALA A 56 -3.72 4.41 2.00
N HIS A 57 -4.66 5.33 1.77
CA HIS A 57 -5.71 5.65 2.73
C HIS A 57 -6.57 4.43 3.10
N ASN A 58 -6.94 3.59 2.12
CA ASN A 58 -7.72 2.38 2.38
C ASN A 58 -6.95 1.35 3.20
N LEU A 59 -5.67 1.11 2.89
CA LEU A 59 -4.84 0.17 3.63
C LEU A 59 -4.66 0.62 5.09
N GLU A 60 -4.51 1.92 5.33
CA GLU A 60 -4.45 2.45 6.70
C GLU A 60 -5.80 2.33 7.42
N LYS A 61 -6.89 2.68 6.74
CA LYS A 61 -8.27 2.55 7.26
C LYS A 61 -8.61 1.12 7.68
N PHE A 62 -8.07 0.12 6.98
CA PHE A 62 -8.28 -1.29 7.29
C PHE A 62 -7.19 -1.89 8.19
N HIS A 63 -6.33 -1.05 8.79
CA HIS A 63 -5.25 -1.46 9.69
C HIS A 63 -4.30 -2.49 9.06
N LEU A 64 -4.04 -2.36 7.76
CA LEU A 64 -3.13 -3.24 7.03
C LEU A 64 -1.72 -2.68 6.94
N ALA A 65 -1.61 -1.41 6.53
CA ALA A 65 -0.33 -0.71 6.40
C ALA A 65 -0.55 0.79 6.55
N LYS A 66 0.41 1.47 7.14
CA LYS A 66 0.51 2.93 7.08
C LYS A 66 1.49 3.30 5.99
N ILE A 67 1.13 4.27 5.16
CA ILE A 67 1.95 4.68 4.01
C ILE A 67 2.07 6.20 4.00
N ASN A 68 3.29 6.68 4.12
CA ASN A 68 3.63 8.09 3.96
C ASN A 68 4.11 8.31 2.53
N ILE A 69 3.42 9.18 1.80
CA ILE A 69 3.74 9.50 0.42
C ILE A 69 4.43 10.88 0.39
N SER A 70 5.67 10.94 -0.10
CA SER A 70 6.44 12.18 -0.23
C SER A 70 6.57 12.55 -1.70
N SER A 71 5.82 13.57 -2.13
CA SER A 71 5.93 14.12 -3.49
C SER A 71 7.28 14.81 -3.73
N LEU A 72 7.89 15.36 -2.68
CA LEU A 72 9.19 16.04 -2.75
C LEU A 72 10.36 15.08 -3.04
N SER A 73 10.38 13.93 -2.36
CA SER A 73 11.42 12.92 -2.58
C SER A 73 11.06 11.90 -3.65
N SER A 74 9.83 11.94 -4.17
CA SER A 74 9.31 10.92 -5.10
C SER A 74 9.44 9.51 -4.54
N GLU A 75 9.11 9.34 -3.26
CA GLU A 75 9.19 8.09 -2.52
C GLU A 75 7.95 7.88 -1.66
N ILE A 76 7.70 6.61 -1.35
CA ILE A 76 6.81 6.20 -0.27
C ILE A 76 7.62 5.51 0.83
N GLU A 77 7.18 5.71 2.06
CA GLU A 77 7.61 4.95 3.23
C GLU A 77 6.39 4.21 3.78
N PHE A 78 6.57 2.98 4.19
CA PHE A 78 5.46 2.19 4.73
C PHE A 78 5.88 1.33 5.91
N GLU A 79 4.92 1.05 6.77
CA GLU A 79 5.02 0.08 7.87
C GLU A 79 3.74 -0.76 7.91
N PHE A 80 3.88 -2.07 8.12
CA PHE A 80 2.73 -2.94 8.35
C PHE A 80 2.18 -2.73 9.76
N LEU A 81 0.86 -2.60 9.83
CA LEU A 81 0.17 -2.48 11.09
C LEU A 81 -0.13 -3.91 11.56
N ALA A 82 0.42 -4.30 12.71
CA ALA A 82 0.09 -5.59 13.30
C ALA A 82 -1.43 -5.65 13.53
N GLY A 83 -2.06 -6.72 13.04
CA GLY A 83 -3.47 -6.98 13.35
C GLY A 83 -3.64 -7.02 14.86
N GLY A 84 -4.42 -6.08 15.39
CA GLY A 84 -4.75 -6.02 16.82
C GLY A 84 -5.51 -7.24 17.30
#